data_AF-A0A7Z0B096-F1
#
_entry.id   AF-A0A7Z0B096-F1
#
_cell.length_a   1.000
_cell.length_b   1.000
_cell.length_c   1.000
_cell.angle_alpha   90.00
_cell.angle_beta   90.00
_cell.angle_gamma   90.00
#
_symmetry.space_group_name_H-M   'P 1'
#
loop_
_entity.id
_entity.type
_entity.pdbx_description
1 polymer ?
#
loop_
_entity_poly.entity_id
_entity_poly.type
_entity_poly.pdbx_seq_one_letter_code
_entity_poly.pdbx_strand_id
1 'polypeptide(L)'
;MSSPAFFPSLRRIDIEAGDVRFAGVMGGDGPPLLLLRGYPQTHIAWRRLAPELAKHDSVVIPDLPGYGASRHRDMSPRWTKRRVGDALAALMTHLGLQ
;
A
#
# COMPACT_ATOMS: atom_id res chain seq x y z
N MET A 1 10.66 8.30 13.87
CA MET A 1 9.93 7.12 13.35
C MET A 1 10.98 6.17 12.78
N SER A 2 11.14 4.97 13.33
CA SER A 2 12.15 4.01 12.85
C SER A 2 11.82 3.56 11.44
N SER A 3 12.83 3.57 10.56
CA SER A 3 12.71 2.99 9.23
C SER A 3 12.39 1.47 9.35
N PRO A 4 11.48 0.91 8.54
CA PRO A 4 11.16 -0.51 8.59
C PRO A 4 12.35 -1.34 8.10
N ALA A 5 12.66 -2.45 8.81
CA ALA A 5 13.85 -3.29 8.58
C ALA A 5 14.07 -3.76 7.13
N PHE A 6 13.02 -3.79 6.31
CA PHE A 6 13.07 -4.18 4.90
C PHE A 6 13.05 -3.03 3.90
N PHE A 7 12.78 -1.79 4.34
CA PHE A 7 12.67 -0.63 3.46
C PHE A 7 13.34 0.60 4.11
N PRO A 8 14.68 0.65 4.16
CA PRO A 8 15.42 1.68 4.88
C PRO A 8 15.10 3.12 4.44
N SER A 9 14.68 3.33 3.19
CA SER A 9 14.32 4.63 2.62
C SER A 9 12.82 4.96 2.64
N LEU A 10 11.96 4.02 3.06
CA LEU A 10 10.50 4.21 3.03
C LEU A 10 9.95 4.36 4.45
N ARG A 11 8.90 5.18 4.60
CA ARG A 11 8.17 5.30 5.87
C ARG A 11 6.99 4.34 5.90
N ARG A 12 6.63 3.88 7.09
CA ARG A 12 5.40 3.08 7.30
C ARG A 12 4.16 3.94 7.12
N ILE A 13 3.09 3.33 6.62
CA ILE A 13 1.75 3.91 6.59
C ILE A 13 0.77 3.03 7.37
N ASP A 14 -0.20 3.69 8.00
CA ASP A 14 -1.37 3.12 8.65
C ASP A 14 -2.53 4.11 8.43
N ILE A 15 -3.32 3.87 7.39
CA ILE A 15 -4.24 4.86 6.81
C ILE A 15 -5.64 4.26 6.65
N GLU A 16 -6.66 4.99 7.05
CA GLU A 16 -8.06 4.62 6.77
C GLU A 16 -8.53 5.22 5.44
N ALA A 17 -8.89 4.37 4.47
CA ALA A 17 -9.47 4.78 3.19
C ALA A 17 -10.31 3.65 2.59
N GLY A 18 -11.44 3.99 1.95
CA GLY A 18 -12.27 3.03 1.19
C GLY A 18 -12.68 1.78 1.98
N ASP A 19 -13.16 1.93 3.21
CA ASP A 19 -13.50 0.86 4.16
C ASP A 19 -12.35 -0.08 4.54
N VAL A 20 -11.11 0.38 4.42
CA VAL A 20 -9.92 -0.40 4.77
C VAL A 20 -9.02 0.44 5.65
N ARG A 21 -8.50 -0.20 6.70
CA ARG A 21 -7.30 0.28 7.36
C ARG A 21 -6.11 -0.35 6.65
N PHE A 22 -5.42 0.45 5.85
CA PHE A 22 -4.25 0.03 5.08
C PHE A 22 -2.98 0.13 5.90
N ALA A 23 -2.24 -0.97 5.98
CA ALA A 23 -0.87 -0.98 6.46
C ALA A 23 0.08 -1.17 5.28
N GLY A 24 1.27 -0.57 5.35
CA GLY A 24 2.27 -0.71 4.30
C GLY A 24 3.45 0.24 4.46
N VAL A 25 4.09 0.57 3.34
CA VAL A 25 5.16 1.56 3.27
C VAL A 25 4.97 2.50 2.08
N MET A 26 5.50 3.72 2.19
CA MET A 26 5.56 4.68 1.09
C MET A 26 6.83 5.54 1.16
N GLY A 27 7.22 6.14 0.05
CA GLY A 27 8.34 7.08 0.00
C GLY A 27 8.78 7.39 -1.43
N GLY A 28 9.88 8.12 -1.55
CA GLY A 28 10.31 8.67 -2.84
C GLY A 28 9.63 10.00 -3.17
N ASP A 29 10.08 10.56 -4.29
CA ASP A 29 9.58 11.80 -4.88
C ASP A 29 9.57 11.60 -6.40
N GLY A 30 8.51 12.06 -7.08
CA GLY A 30 8.27 11.76 -8.49
C GLY A 30 6.89 11.15 -8.77
N PRO A 31 6.66 10.63 -9.99
CA PRO A 31 5.36 10.10 -10.41
C PRO A 31 4.82 9.02 -9.46
N PRO A 32 3.50 8.97 -9.22
CA PRO A 32 2.92 8.01 -8.28
C PRO A 32 2.95 6.58 -8.82
N LEU A 33 3.46 5.64 -8.00
CA LEU A 33 3.54 4.23 -8.34
C LEU A 33 2.95 3.34 -7.24
N LEU A 34 1.81 2.71 -7.53
CA LEU A 34 1.15 1.77 -6.62
C LEU A 34 1.60 0.33 -6.90
N LEU A 35 2.25 -0.31 -5.92
CA LEU A 35 2.80 -1.67 -6.05
C LEU A 35 1.92 -2.70 -5.34
N LEU A 36 1.27 -3.58 -6.12
CA LEU A 36 0.35 -4.60 -5.60
C LEU A 36 0.99 -6.00 -5.66
N ARG A 37 1.05 -6.67 -4.50
CA ARG A 37 1.58 -8.04 -4.38
C ARG A 37 0.68 -9.11 -5.03
N GLY A 38 1.16 -10.36 -5.10
CA GLY A 38 0.41 -11.59 -5.41
C GLY A 38 0.06 -12.44 -4.17
N TYR A 39 -0.77 -13.49 -4.31
CA TYR A 39 -1.05 -14.44 -3.21
C TYR A 39 0.14 -15.42 -3.04
N PRO A 40 0.52 -15.84 -1.82
CA PRO A 40 0.03 -15.45 -0.48
C PRO A 40 0.95 -14.42 0.21
N GLN A 41 1.31 -13.34 -0.47
CA GLN A 41 2.35 -12.42 -0.01
C GLN A 41 1.80 -11.17 0.72
N THR A 42 2.71 -10.37 1.27
CA THR A 42 2.49 -9.01 1.83
C THR A 42 3.30 -7.97 1.04
N HIS A 43 3.24 -6.70 1.43
CA HIS A 43 4.03 -5.61 0.84
C HIS A 43 5.56 -5.91 0.83
N ILE A 44 6.05 -6.79 1.71
CA ILE A 44 7.45 -7.24 1.79
C ILE A 44 7.92 -7.95 0.50
N ALA A 45 7.00 -8.43 -0.34
CA ALA A 45 7.33 -8.98 -1.66
C ALA A 45 8.15 -7.99 -2.51
N TRP A 46 7.93 -6.69 -2.32
CA TRP A 46 8.58 -5.63 -3.09
C TRP A 46 9.92 -5.15 -2.51
N ARG A 47 10.40 -5.70 -1.38
CA ARG A 47 11.58 -5.18 -0.65
C ARG A 47 12.86 -5.00 -1.48
N ARG A 48 13.02 -5.78 -2.57
CA ARG A 48 14.20 -5.71 -3.43
C ARG A 48 14.09 -4.67 -4.55
N LEU A 49 12.87 -4.30 -4.94
CA LEU A 49 12.61 -3.38 -6.05
C LEU A 49 12.21 -2.00 -5.55
N ALA A 50 11.46 -1.94 -4.46
CA ALA A 50 10.93 -0.71 -3.90
C ALA A 50 11.99 0.37 -3.61
N PRO A 51 13.18 0.05 -3.04
CA PRO A 51 14.20 1.08 -2.79
C PRO A 51 14.77 1.69 -4.06
N GLU A 52 14.86 0.93 -5.15
CA GLU A 52 15.36 1.43 -6.44
C GLU A 52 14.30 2.27 -7.15
N LEU A 53 13.04 1.81 -7.17
CA LEU A 53 11.92 2.58 -7.73
C LEU A 53 11.72 3.92 -7.00
N ALA A 54 11.86 3.92 -5.67
CA ALA A 54 11.70 5.13 -4.85
C ALA A 54 12.76 6.22 -5.11
N LYS A 55 13.82 5.94 -5.89
CA LYS A 55 14.77 6.97 -6.34
C LYS A 55 14.18 7.88 -7.42
N HIS A 56 13.13 7.44 -8.09
CA HIS A 56 12.55 8.11 -9.26
C HIS A 56 11.03 8.31 -9.16
N ASP A 57 10.34 7.48 -8.35
CA ASP A 57 8.89 7.45 -8.22
C ASP A 57 8.45 7.67 -6.76
N SER A 58 7.24 8.21 -6.58
CA SER A 58 6.52 8.20 -5.30
C SER A 58 5.84 6.84 -5.12
N VAL A 59 6.54 5.90 -4.48
CA VAL A 59 6.06 4.53 -4.32
C VAL A 59 5.08 4.39 -3.15
N VAL A 60 3.97 3.67 -3.37
CA VAL A 60 3.00 3.28 -2.35
C VAL A 60 2.84 1.77 -2.39
N ILE A 61 3.08 1.10 -1.27
CA ILE A 61 3.13 -0.37 -1.18
C ILE A 61 2.25 -0.84 -0.02
N PRO A 62 0.92 -0.88 -0.23
CA PRO A 62 0.00 -1.34 0.80
C PRO A 62 -0.06 -2.88 0.84
N ASP A 63 -0.36 -3.42 2.01
CA ASP A 63 -0.96 -4.75 2.09
C ASP A 63 -2.39 -4.66 1.54
N LEU A 64 -2.78 -5.63 0.69
CA LEU A 64 -4.16 -5.70 0.20
C LEU A 64 -5.16 -5.89 1.34
N PRO A 65 -6.43 -5.47 1.18
CA PRO A 65 -7.45 -5.64 2.21
C PRO A 65 -7.55 -7.11 2.65
N GLY A 66 -7.40 -7.37 3.96
CA GLY A 66 -7.40 -8.72 4.55
C GLY A 66 -6.06 -9.46 4.51
N TYR A 67 -5.00 -8.87 3.93
CA TYR A 67 -3.64 -9.42 3.91
C TYR A 67 -2.72 -8.65 4.85
N GLY A 68 -1.64 -9.31 5.29
CA GLY A 68 -0.62 -8.71 6.14
C GLY A 68 -1.23 -8.00 7.35
N ALA A 69 -0.98 -6.70 7.49
CA ALA A 69 -1.54 -5.88 8.55
C ALA A 69 -2.77 -5.05 8.14
N SER A 70 -3.18 -5.08 6.87
CA SER A 70 -4.40 -4.39 6.41
C SER A 70 -5.67 -5.12 6.87
N ARG A 71 -6.71 -4.39 7.22
CA ARG A 71 -7.99 -4.94 7.70
C ARG A 71 -9.18 -4.26 7.03
N HIS A 72 -10.20 -5.05 6.70
CA HIS A 72 -11.51 -4.53 6.31
C HIS A 72 -12.16 -3.85 7.53
N ARG A 73 -12.83 -2.72 7.33
CA ARG A 73 -13.72 -2.11 8.33
C ARG A 73 -15.16 -2.59 8.20
N ASP A 74 -15.59 -2.92 6.98
CA ASP A 74 -16.88 -3.55 6.69
C ASP A 74 -16.73 -4.78 5.79
N MET A 75 -17.30 -5.90 6.23
CA MET A 75 -17.29 -7.18 5.51
C MET A 75 -18.46 -7.30 4.51
N SER A 76 -19.43 -6.40 4.58
CA SER A 76 -20.58 -6.31 3.68
C SER A 76 -20.44 -5.10 2.75
N PRO A 77 -20.79 -5.21 1.45
CA PRO A 77 -20.96 -6.46 0.69
C PRO A 77 -19.62 -7.21 0.54
N ARG A 78 -19.65 -8.44 0.00
CA ARG A 78 -18.43 -9.27 -0.15
C ARG A 78 -17.29 -8.53 -0.87
N TRP A 79 -16.06 -8.72 -0.39
CA TRP A 79 -14.84 -8.18 -1.01
C TRP A 79 -14.52 -8.85 -2.35
N THR A 80 -14.88 -8.17 -3.43
CA THR A 80 -14.51 -8.51 -4.81
C THR A 80 -13.22 -7.80 -5.22
N LYS A 81 -12.62 -8.21 -6.34
CA LYS A 81 -11.46 -7.50 -6.91
C LYS A 81 -11.81 -6.04 -7.26
N ARG A 82 -13.06 -5.77 -7.66
CA ARG A 82 -13.57 -4.42 -7.92
C ARG A 82 -13.54 -3.58 -6.64
N ARG A 83 -14.13 -4.07 -5.54
CA ARG A 83 -14.10 -3.36 -4.25
C ARG A 83 -12.68 -3.13 -3.74
N VAL A 84 -11.77 -4.09 -3.94
CA VAL A 84 -10.33 -3.90 -3.64
C VAL A 84 -9.73 -2.78 -4.49
N GLY A 85 -10.01 -2.75 -5.80
CA GLY A 85 -9.57 -1.69 -6.71
C GLY A 85 -10.09 -0.31 -6.28
N ASP A 86 -11.37 -0.22 -5.94
CA ASP A 86 -11.99 1.03 -5.48
C ASP A 86 -11.36 1.52 -4.16
N ALA A 87 -11.09 0.61 -3.21
CA ALA A 87 -10.41 0.95 -1.96
C ALA A 87 -8.96 1.41 -2.17
N LEU A 88 -8.24 0.81 -3.12
CA LEU A 88 -6.89 1.22 -3.48
C LEU A 88 -6.88 2.58 -4.18
N ALA A 89 -7.84 2.84 -5.06
CA ALA A 89 -8.03 4.16 -5.65
C ALA A 89 -8.31 5.21 -4.56
N ALA A 90 -9.18 4.90 -3.61
CA ALA A 90 -9.46 5.77 -2.46
C ALA A 90 -8.21 6.04 -1.60
N LEU A 91 -7.35 5.04 -1.40
CA LEU A 91 -6.06 5.23 -0.73
C LEU A 91 -5.16 6.22 -1.48
N MET A 92 -5.03 6.05 -2.80
CA MET A 92 -4.21 6.95 -3.63
C MET A 92 -4.75 8.38 -3.62
N THR A 93 -6.08 8.55 -3.73
CA THR A 93 -6.75 9.85 -3.58
C THR A 93 -6.50 10.47 -2.20
N HIS A 94 -6.61 9.68 -1.12
CA HIS A 94 -6.34 10.15 0.25
C HIS A 94 -4.89 10.64 0.42
N LEU A 95 -3.95 10.01 -0.28
CA LEU A 95 -2.53 10.41 -0.28
C LEU A 95 -2.21 11.59 -1.21
N GLY A 96 -3.18 12.07 -2.00
CA GLY A 96 -2.96 13.13 -3.00
C GLY A 96 -2.14 12.68 -4.21
N LEU A 97 -2.16 11.38 -4.52
CA LEU A 97 -1.37 10.76 -5.59
C LEU A 97 -2.33 10.27 -6.69
N GLN A 98 -2.29 10.90 -7.87
CA GLN A 98 -3.15 10.60 -9.04
C GLN A 98 -2.29 10.47 -10.30
#